data_AF-A0A935JU73-F1
#
_entry.id   AF-A0A935JU73-F1
#
_cell.length_a   1.000
_cell.length_b   1.000
_cell.length_c   1.000
_cell.angle_alpha   90.00
_cell.angle_beta   90.00
_cell.angle_gamma   90.00
#
_symmetry.space_group_name_H-M   'P 1'
#
loop_
_entity.id
_entity.type
_entity.pdbx_description
1 polymer ?
#
loop_
_entity_poly.entity_id
_entity_poly.type
_entity_poly.pdbx_seq_one_letter_code
_entity_poly.pdbx_strand_id
1 'polypeptide(L)'
;MLSEHGYTVEDRSRQNLGYDLYVEKEGRKYYIEVKLIDYAGQPFIITTNEETVARECGNTYFMALTLRDSNDGVQCVQFINDPSRALKFVRQCRQWVWECSEYEFKTNIPRIKMTLFEKFQNTYPNDWLEISQSLAGAIVANDSKQMEVLIAKYFSSAATLKLLEGTIAFDFISYQQNQSECLVSAPAFLAVRSNKQNVLAEILKATKNPNARMMSENSGTLLMVSAECGNEEATKYLLSIEPIRIAATKMTTVLK
;
A
#
# COMPACT_ATOMS: atom_id res chain seq x y z
N MET A 1 35.17 -16.60 -3.56
CA MET A 1 33.92 -16.73 -2.75
C MET A 1 34.16 -17.63 -1.54
N LEU A 2 33.36 -17.53 -0.46
CA LEU A 2 33.50 -18.38 0.75
C LEU A 2 33.38 -19.89 0.43
N SER A 3 32.59 -20.23 -0.58
CA SER A 3 32.46 -21.59 -1.13
C SER A 3 33.79 -22.18 -1.62
N GLU A 4 34.68 -21.37 -2.20
CA GLU A 4 36.00 -21.81 -2.66
C GLU A 4 36.95 -22.17 -1.50
N HIS A 5 36.58 -21.81 -0.26
CA HIS A 5 37.35 -22.06 0.96
C HIS A 5 36.72 -23.14 1.86
N GLY A 6 35.78 -23.91 1.31
CA GLY A 6 35.12 -25.04 1.98
C GLY A 6 33.97 -24.66 2.92
N TYR A 7 33.43 -23.45 2.77
CA TYR A 7 32.25 -23.02 3.54
C TYR A 7 30.96 -23.27 2.76
N THR A 8 29.98 -23.89 3.42
CA THR A 8 28.59 -23.89 2.96
C THR A 8 27.92 -22.65 3.54
N VAL A 9 27.33 -21.82 2.69
CA VAL A 9 26.69 -20.56 3.10
C VAL A 9 25.23 -20.57 2.66
N GLU A 10 24.32 -20.27 3.57
CA GLU A 10 22.89 -20.13 3.33
C GLU A 10 22.41 -18.74 3.74
N ASP A 11 21.65 -18.07 2.86
CA ASP A 11 20.95 -16.82 3.18
C ASP A 11 19.65 -17.13 3.94
N ARG A 12 19.56 -16.57 5.16
CA ARG A 12 18.41 -16.68 6.07
C ARG A 12 17.86 -15.32 6.51
N SER A 13 18.25 -14.23 5.84
CA SER A 13 17.83 -12.85 6.13
C SER A 13 16.31 -12.65 6.20
N ARG A 14 15.53 -13.48 5.49
CA ARG A 14 14.06 -13.40 5.43
C ARG A 14 13.32 -14.30 6.43
N GLN A 15 14.05 -15.00 7.29
CA GLN A 15 13.48 -16.02 8.19
C GLN A 15 13.29 -15.54 9.63
N ASN A 16 13.73 -14.32 9.97
CA ASN A 16 13.66 -13.74 11.32
C ASN A 16 14.29 -14.62 12.41
N LEU A 17 15.40 -15.30 12.08
CA LEU A 17 16.10 -16.23 12.99
C LEU A 17 17.15 -15.54 13.87
N GLY A 18 17.28 -14.21 13.79
CA GLY A 18 18.29 -13.44 14.53
C GLY A 18 19.68 -13.42 13.88
N TYR A 19 19.80 -13.84 12.62
CA TYR A 19 21.00 -13.73 11.78
C TYR A 19 20.62 -13.78 10.29
N ASP A 20 21.45 -13.19 9.44
CA ASP A 20 21.24 -13.14 7.98
C ASP A 20 21.88 -14.32 7.25
N LEU A 21 23.04 -14.80 7.69
CA LEU A 21 23.77 -15.89 7.02
C LEU A 21 24.04 -17.01 8.01
N TYR A 22 23.73 -18.24 7.57
CA TYR A 22 24.22 -19.46 8.19
C TYR A 22 25.44 -19.95 7.43
N VAL A 23 26.53 -20.21 8.15
CA VAL A 23 27.77 -20.67 7.54
C VAL A 23 28.23 -21.93 8.25
N GLU A 24 28.52 -22.98 7.49
CA GLU A 24 29.05 -24.24 8.01
C GLU A 24 30.39 -24.56 7.37
N LYS A 25 31.35 -25.00 8.19
CA LYS A 25 32.63 -25.54 7.73
C LYS A 25 33.09 -26.65 8.66
N GLU A 26 33.39 -27.81 8.08
CA GLU A 26 33.93 -28.97 8.82
C GLU A 26 33.05 -29.33 10.05
N GLY A 27 31.73 -29.25 9.90
CA GLY A 27 30.74 -29.50 10.96
C GLY A 27 30.63 -28.39 12.02
N ARG A 28 31.43 -27.32 11.93
CA ARG A 28 31.28 -26.12 12.78
C ARG A 28 30.33 -25.14 12.13
N LYS A 29 29.44 -24.60 12.97
CA LYS A 29 28.37 -23.69 12.57
C LYS A 29 28.73 -22.27 13.00
N TYR A 30 28.43 -21.33 12.14
CA TYR A 30 28.61 -19.91 12.36
C TYR A 30 27.36 -19.17 11.92
N TYR A 31 27.02 -18.13 12.67
CA TYR A 31 25.83 -17.31 12.46
C TYR A 31 26.29 -15.87 12.24
N ILE A 32 25.91 -15.26 11.14
CA ILE A 32 26.40 -13.93 10.76
C ILE A 32 25.21 -13.00 10.54
N GLU A 33 25.15 -11.92 11.30
CA GLU A 33 24.23 -10.81 11.07
C GLU A 33 24.94 -9.70 10.31
N VAL A 34 24.31 -9.14 9.28
CA VAL A 34 24.91 -8.11 8.43
C VAL A 34 24.22 -6.77 8.66
N LYS A 35 24.99 -5.76 9.08
CA LYS A 35 24.48 -4.38 9.21
C LYS A 35 25.23 -3.43 8.29
N LEU A 36 24.47 -2.65 7.54
CA LEU A 36 25.01 -1.56 6.73
C LEU A 36 25.17 -0.31 7.59
N ILE A 37 26.34 0.32 7.52
CA ILE A 37 26.64 1.65 8.05
C ILE A 37 27.16 2.55 6.93
N ASP A 38 26.88 3.84 7.05
CA ASP A 38 27.25 4.91 6.13
C ASP A 38 28.62 5.54 6.49
N TYR A 39 29.00 5.50 7.78
CA TYR A 39 30.29 6.00 8.26
C TYR A 39 30.81 5.23 9.47
N ALA A 40 32.13 5.22 9.67
CA ALA A 40 32.75 4.54 10.80
C ALA A 40 32.28 5.14 12.14
N GLY A 41 31.83 4.28 13.06
CA GLY A 41 31.31 4.68 14.36
C GLY A 41 29.83 5.09 14.37
N GLN A 42 29.12 5.01 13.24
CA GLN A 42 27.67 5.19 13.23
C GLN A 42 26.98 4.20 14.19
N PRO A 43 26.08 4.68 15.07
CA PRO A 43 25.27 3.78 15.88
C PRO A 43 24.38 2.91 15.00
N PHE A 44 24.37 1.61 15.25
CA PHE A 44 23.45 0.67 14.63
C PHE A 44 22.54 0.03 15.68
N ILE A 45 21.45 -0.57 15.21
CA ILE A 45 20.43 -1.19 16.06
C ILE A 45 20.44 -2.68 15.76
N ILE A 46 20.29 -3.47 16.82
CA ILE A 46 19.98 -4.88 16.72
C ILE A 46 18.58 -5.16 17.27
N THR A 47 17.90 -6.15 16.72
CA THR A 47 16.60 -6.61 17.22
C THR A 47 16.76 -7.49 18.47
N THR A 48 15.67 -7.74 19.20
CA THR A 48 15.66 -8.67 20.33
C THR A 48 16.10 -10.08 19.93
N ASN A 49 15.71 -10.54 18.73
CA ASN A 49 16.09 -11.87 18.22
C ASN A 49 17.59 -11.95 17.95
N GLU A 50 18.16 -10.94 17.27
CA GLU A 50 19.60 -10.88 17.00
C GLU A 50 20.41 -10.86 18.30
N GLU A 51 19.98 -10.07 19.28
CA GLU A 51 20.63 -9.97 20.59
C GLU A 51 20.57 -11.30 21.37
N THR A 52 19.42 -11.98 21.32
CA THR A 52 19.23 -13.27 22.00
C THR A 52 20.13 -14.34 21.40
N VAL A 53 20.13 -14.49 20.08
CA VAL A 53 20.94 -15.50 19.39
C VAL A 53 22.43 -15.20 19.51
N ALA A 54 22.84 -13.92 19.45
CA ALA A 54 24.22 -13.53 19.69
C ALA A 54 24.71 -13.96 21.07
N ARG A 55 23.88 -13.80 22.11
CA ARG A 55 24.21 -14.20 23.49
C ARG A 55 24.29 -15.73 23.64
N GLU A 56 23.38 -16.47 23.01
CA GLU A 56 23.32 -17.94 23.10
C GLU A 56 24.48 -18.61 22.34
N CYS A 57 24.79 -18.11 21.14
CA CYS A 57 25.80 -18.68 20.26
C CYS A 57 27.22 -18.17 20.54
N GLY A 58 27.37 -17.04 21.22
CA GLY A 58 28.65 -16.50 21.68
C GLY A 58 29.71 -16.42 20.58
N ASN A 59 30.80 -17.18 20.73
CA ASN A 59 31.94 -17.18 19.80
C ASN A 59 31.64 -17.77 18.41
N THR A 60 30.47 -18.38 18.20
CA THR A 60 30.03 -18.84 16.88
C THR A 60 29.14 -17.80 16.17
N TYR A 61 28.84 -16.68 16.83
CA TYR A 61 28.07 -15.58 16.27
C TYR A 61 28.97 -14.40 15.88
N PHE A 62 28.72 -13.84 14.72
CA PHE A 62 29.46 -12.71 14.15
C PHE A 62 28.52 -11.59 13.75
N MET A 63 28.93 -10.36 14.04
CA MET A 63 28.35 -9.15 13.46
C MET A 63 29.26 -8.70 12.31
N ALA A 64 28.73 -8.63 11.09
CA ALA A 64 29.40 -8.09 9.93
C ALA A 64 28.92 -6.64 9.69
N LEU A 65 29.75 -5.67 10.04
CA LEU A 65 29.48 -4.26 9.74
C LEU A 65 30.02 -3.94 8.35
N THR A 66 29.12 -3.62 7.44
CA THR A 66 29.45 -3.26 6.06
C THR A 66 29.43 -1.74 5.93
N LEU A 67 30.52 -1.15 5.46
CA LEU A 67 30.65 0.26 5.16
C LEU A 67 30.69 0.46 3.65
N ARG A 68 29.85 1.34 3.11
CA ARG A 68 29.92 1.76 1.71
C ARG A 68 31.01 2.82 1.55
N ASP A 69 32.07 2.53 0.81
CA ASP A 69 32.98 3.57 0.36
C ASP A 69 32.32 4.38 -0.76
N SER A 70 32.27 5.70 -0.56
CA SER A 70 31.65 6.64 -1.50
C SER A 70 32.50 6.92 -2.74
N ASN A 71 33.80 6.58 -2.71
CA ASN A 71 34.72 6.92 -3.79
C ASN A 71 34.90 5.80 -4.82
N ASP A 72 34.91 4.52 -4.41
CA ASP A 72 35.28 3.41 -5.31
C ASP A 72 34.29 2.23 -5.33
N GLY A 73 33.13 2.33 -4.64
CA GLY A 73 32.13 1.25 -4.60
C GLY A 73 32.58 0.01 -3.83
N VAL A 74 33.76 0.05 -3.20
CA VAL A 74 34.28 -1.01 -2.34
C VAL A 74 33.45 -1.05 -1.05
N GLN A 75 32.97 -2.25 -0.71
CA GLN A 75 32.34 -2.49 0.59
C GLN A 75 33.41 -2.99 1.55
N CYS A 76 33.75 -2.17 2.55
CA CYS A 76 34.59 -2.61 3.65
C CYS A 76 33.72 -3.39 4.64
N VAL A 77 34.11 -4.61 4.97
CA VAL A 77 33.38 -5.44 5.95
C VAL A 77 34.26 -5.68 7.16
N GLN A 78 33.79 -5.27 8.33
CA GLN A 78 34.41 -5.60 9.61
C GLN A 78 33.60 -6.71 10.29
N PHE A 79 34.27 -7.81 10.63
CA PHE A 79 33.69 -8.87 11.45
C PHE A 79 34.00 -8.65 12.92
N ILE A 80 32.97 -8.73 13.76
CA ILE A 80 33.06 -8.67 15.22
C ILE A 80 32.56 -10.01 15.75
N ASN A 81 33.46 -10.77 16.38
CA ASN A 81 33.12 -12.04 17.03
C ASN A 81 32.53 -11.80 18.42
N ASP A 82 31.53 -12.60 18.80
CA ASP A 82 30.83 -12.50 20.09
C ASP A 82 30.45 -11.03 20.42
N PRO A 83 29.59 -10.40 19.60
CA PRO A 83 29.24 -9.00 19.78
C PRO A 83 28.58 -8.74 21.13
N SER A 84 27.98 -9.76 21.76
CA SER A 84 27.37 -9.67 23.10
C SER A 84 28.38 -9.33 24.20
N ARG A 85 29.64 -9.78 24.04
CA ARG A 85 30.74 -9.45 24.95
C ARG A 85 31.61 -8.31 24.44
N ALA A 86 31.78 -8.19 23.12
CA ALA A 86 32.66 -7.21 22.50
C ALA A 86 32.06 -5.79 22.48
N LEU A 87 30.73 -5.66 22.49
CA LEU A 87 30.03 -4.38 22.35
C LEU A 87 29.13 -4.09 23.56
N LYS A 88 28.85 -2.80 23.79
CA LYS A 88 27.94 -2.36 24.85
C LYS A 88 26.61 -1.94 24.24
N PHE A 89 25.60 -2.81 24.34
CA PHE A 89 24.24 -2.50 23.93
C PHE A 89 23.44 -1.92 25.09
N VAL A 90 22.67 -0.87 24.82
CA VAL A 90 21.69 -0.30 25.74
C VAL A 90 20.30 -0.59 25.20
N ARG A 91 19.46 -1.26 25.99
CA ARG A 91 18.07 -1.53 25.61
C ARG A 91 17.31 -0.20 25.55
N GLN A 92 16.79 0.15 24.37
CA GLN A 92 16.00 1.35 24.15
C GLN A 92 14.54 0.99 23.82
N CYS A 93 13.59 1.41 24.65
CA CYS A 93 12.17 1.36 24.32
C CYS A 93 11.81 2.61 23.50
N ARG A 94 11.74 2.47 22.17
CA ARG A 94 11.52 3.62 21.27
C ARG A 94 10.05 3.97 21.03
N GLN A 95 9.11 3.11 21.41
CA GLN A 95 7.69 3.34 21.16
C GLN A 95 6.86 2.85 22.33
N TRP A 96 6.01 3.74 22.84
CA TRP A 96 4.91 3.35 23.71
C TRP A 96 3.83 2.75 22.82
N VAL A 97 3.59 1.46 22.99
CA VAL A 97 2.48 0.75 22.34
C VAL A 97 1.49 0.38 23.42
N TRP A 98 0.22 0.74 23.18
CA TRP A 98 -0.89 0.24 23.98
C TRP A 98 -1.35 -1.07 23.33
N GLU A 99 -0.94 -2.17 23.93
CA GLU A 99 -1.39 -3.51 23.55
C GLU A 99 -2.60 -3.89 24.41
N CYS A 100 -3.73 -4.23 23.77
CA CYS A 100 -4.89 -4.80 24.44
C CYS A 100 -4.86 -6.32 24.21
N SER A 101 -4.28 -7.06 25.16
CA SER A 101 -4.13 -8.52 25.10
C SER A 101 -5.44 -9.27 25.39
N GLU A 102 -6.39 -8.60 26.05
CA GLU A 102 -7.67 -9.17 26.45
C GLU A 102 -8.77 -8.11 26.28
N TYR A 103 -9.79 -8.46 25.51
CA TYR A 103 -11.02 -7.69 25.39
C TYR A 103 -12.19 -8.66 25.31
N GLU A 104 -13.30 -8.30 25.95
CA GLU A 104 -14.56 -9.01 25.76
C GLU A 104 -15.09 -8.63 24.38
N PHE A 105 -14.89 -9.51 23.40
CA PHE A 105 -15.50 -9.33 22.08
C PHE A 105 -17.02 -9.52 22.20
N LYS A 106 -17.74 -8.42 22.35
CA LYS A 106 -19.21 -8.43 22.35
C LYS A 106 -19.71 -8.79 20.95
N THR A 107 -20.02 -10.07 20.75
CA THR A 107 -20.62 -10.62 19.52
C THR A 107 -22.03 -10.09 19.25
N ASN A 108 -22.63 -9.39 20.23
CA ASN A 108 -23.91 -8.67 20.09
C ASN A 108 -23.76 -7.34 19.35
N ILE A 109 -22.82 -7.24 18.40
CA ILE A 109 -23.11 -6.43 17.22
C ILE A 109 -24.25 -7.20 16.55
N PRO A 110 -25.47 -6.66 16.44
CA PRO A 110 -26.52 -7.35 15.72
C PRO A 110 -25.91 -7.73 14.36
N ARG A 111 -25.92 -9.02 14.02
CA ARG A 111 -25.69 -9.48 12.64
C ARG A 111 -26.88 -8.98 11.84
N ILE A 112 -26.91 -7.69 11.59
CA ILE A 112 -27.72 -7.16 10.53
C ILE A 112 -26.94 -7.60 9.31
N LYS A 113 -27.50 -8.55 8.56
CA LYS A 113 -27.15 -8.74 7.15
C LYS A 113 -27.58 -7.47 6.41
N MET A 114 -27.00 -6.32 6.76
CA MET A 114 -27.12 -5.14 5.94
C MET A 114 -26.19 -5.33 4.78
N THR A 115 -26.79 -5.46 3.61
CA THR A 115 -26.10 -5.17 2.36
C THR A 115 -25.45 -3.77 2.46
N LEU A 116 -24.35 -3.53 1.72
CA LEU A 116 -23.78 -2.18 1.59
C LEU A 116 -24.84 -1.13 1.23
N PHE A 117 -25.87 -1.57 0.49
CA PHE A 117 -27.09 -0.83 0.17
C PHE A 117 -27.90 -0.41 1.41
N GLU A 118 -28.15 -1.31 2.36
CA GLU A 118 -28.83 -0.97 3.62
C GLU A 118 -28.00 -0.04 4.52
N LYS A 119 -26.66 -0.19 4.53
CA LYS A 119 -25.78 0.78 5.21
C LYS A 119 -25.86 2.16 4.57
N PHE A 120 -25.89 2.23 3.24
CA PHE A 120 -26.03 3.47 2.50
C PHE A 120 -27.38 4.15 2.80
N GLN A 121 -28.49 3.41 2.74
CA GLN A 121 -29.84 3.92 3.05
C GLN A 121 -29.97 4.43 4.50
N ASN A 122 -29.26 3.82 5.45
CA ASN A 122 -29.26 4.28 6.85
C ASN A 122 -28.32 5.47 7.10
N THR A 123 -27.31 5.67 6.24
CA THR A 123 -26.31 6.74 6.40
C THR A 123 -26.74 8.02 5.68
N TYR A 124 -27.48 7.90 4.57
CA TYR A 124 -27.86 9.01 3.72
C TYR A 124 -29.39 9.11 3.59
N PRO A 125 -29.97 10.32 3.59
CA PRO A 125 -31.41 10.54 3.37
C PRO A 125 -31.94 9.85 2.10
N ASN A 126 -33.23 9.50 2.06
CA ASN A 126 -33.87 8.76 0.94
C ASN A 126 -33.55 9.34 -0.46
N ASP A 127 -33.44 10.66 -0.58
CA ASP A 127 -33.13 11.33 -1.84
C ASP A 127 -31.76 10.94 -2.41
N TRP A 128 -30.80 10.54 -1.56
CA TRP A 128 -29.47 10.12 -2.00
C TRP A 128 -29.47 8.80 -2.74
N LEU A 129 -30.41 7.91 -2.42
CA LEU A 129 -30.52 6.65 -3.14
C LEU A 129 -30.93 6.89 -4.60
N GLU A 130 -31.93 7.76 -4.80
CA GLU A 130 -32.39 8.14 -6.14
C GLU A 130 -31.29 8.88 -6.93
N ILE A 131 -30.53 9.75 -6.25
CA ILE A 131 -29.38 10.45 -6.85
C ILE A 131 -28.31 9.44 -7.26
N SER A 132 -27.92 8.51 -6.39
CA SER A 132 -26.91 7.49 -6.69
C SER A 132 -27.35 6.55 -7.82
N GLN A 133 -28.61 6.16 -7.87
CA GLN A 133 -29.17 5.37 -8.98
C GLN A 133 -29.16 6.14 -10.29
N SER A 134 -29.53 7.42 -10.27
CA SER A 134 -29.51 8.28 -11.44
C SER A 134 -28.09 8.50 -11.98
N LEU A 135 -27.13 8.72 -11.09
CA LEU A 135 -25.70 8.82 -11.46
C LEU A 135 -25.20 7.53 -12.08
N ALA A 136 -25.48 6.38 -11.47
CA ALA A 136 -25.10 5.07 -12.00
C ALA A 136 -25.72 4.82 -13.39
N GLY A 137 -27.01 5.15 -13.56
CA GLY A 137 -27.70 5.03 -14.84
C GLY A 137 -27.04 5.86 -15.94
N ALA A 138 -26.73 7.13 -15.66
CA ALA A 138 -26.03 8.00 -16.60
C ALA A 138 -24.63 7.47 -16.98
N ILE A 139 -23.89 6.92 -16.01
CA ILE A 139 -22.57 6.30 -16.25
C ILE A 139 -22.69 5.07 -17.15
N VAL A 140 -23.58 4.12 -16.82
CA VAL A 140 -23.79 2.90 -17.62
C VAL A 140 -24.18 3.25 -19.05
N ALA A 141 -25.08 4.22 -19.21
CA ALA A 141 -25.53 4.71 -20.51
C ALA A 141 -24.49 5.56 -21.27
N ASN A 142 -23.39 5.96 -20.63
CA ASN A 142 -22.43 6.95 -21.14
C ASN A 142 -23.07 8.31 -21.50
N ASP A 143 -24.14 8.71 -20.81
CA ASP A 143 -24.90 9.91 -21.11
C ASP A 143 -24.32 11.13 -20.37
N SER A 144 -23.42 11.85 -21.05
CA SER A 144 -22.78 13.04 -20.48
C SER A 144 -23.76 14.19 -20.23
N LYS A 145 -24.83 14.30 -21.03
CA LYS A 145 -25.82 15.37 -20.88
C LYS A 145 -26.68 15.14 -19.65
N GLN A 146 -27.09 13.89 -19.42
CA GLN A 146 -27.78 13.52 -18.19
C GLN A 146 -26.88 13.72 -16.97
N MET A 147 -25.58 13.38 -17.07
CA MET A 147 -24.61 13.64 -16.00
C MET A 147 -24.50 15.13 -15.68
N GLU A 148 -24.38 16.01 -16.68
CA GLU A 148 -24.32 17.46 -16.48
C GLU A 148 -25.58 17.98 -15.75
N VAL A 149 -26.77 17.51 -16.14
CA VAL A 149 -28.03 17.88 -15.48
C VAL A 149 -28.07 17.43 -14.03
N LEU A 150 -27.64 16.19 -13.74
CA LEU A 150 -27.59 15.66 -12.37
C LEU A 150 -26.61 16.44 -11.49
N ILE A 151 -25.43 16.76 -12.04
CA ILE A 151 -24.42 17.60 -11.36
C ILE A 151 -24.99 18.99 -11.05
N ALA A 152 -25.59 19.65 -12.03
CA ALA A 152 -26.17 20.98 -11.84
C ALA A 152 -27.33 20.97 -10.82
N LYS A 153 -28.14 19.91 -10.83
CA LYS A 153 -29.31 19.77 -9.95
C LYS A 153 -28.93 19.49 -8.49
N TYR A 154 -27.98 18.60 -8.25
CA TYR A 154 -27.70 18.07 -6.91
C TYR A 154 -26.34 18.48 -6.32
N PHE A 155 -25.43 18.97 -7.17
CA PHE A 155 -24.02 19.21 -6.81
C PHE A 155 -23.58 20.64 -7.15
N SER A 156 -24.46 21.63 -6.98
CA SER A 156 -24.20 23.03 -7.33
C SER A 156 -23.34 23.82 -6.32
N SER A 157 -23.16 23.30 -5.11
CA SER A 157 -22.34 23.94 -4.06
C SER A 157 -21.01 23.22 -3.84
N ALA A 158 -19.99 23.93 -3.32
CA ALA A 158 -18.70 23.34 -2.97
C ALA A 158 -18.82 22.21 -1.92
N ALA A 159 -19.78 22.32 -0.99
CA ALA A 159 -20.03 21.29 0.02
C ALA A 159 -20.61 20.01 -0.61
N THR A 160 -21.55 20.17 -1.54
CA THR A 160 -22.12 19.03 -2.27
C THR A 160 -21.15 18.44 -3.28
N LEU A 161 -20.27 19.24 -3.91
CA LEU A 161 -19.24 18.73 -4.83
C LEU A 161 -18.24 17.78 -4.14
N LYS A 162 -17.88 18.06 -2.89
CA LYS A 162 -17.08 17.11 -2.08
C LYS A 162 -17.79 15.77 -1.86
N LEU A 163 -19.12 15.78 -1.85
CA LEU A 163 -19.88 14.54 -1.82
C LEU A 163 -19.69 13.82 -3.15
N LEU A 164 -19.82 14.44 -4.32
CA LEU A 164 -19.58 13.78 -5.62
C LEU A 164 -18.23 13.03 -5.72
N GLU A 165 -17.18 13.54 -5.04
CA GLU A 165 -15.86 12.90 -4.97
C GLU A 165 -15.83 11.61 -4.13
N GLY A 166 -16.71 11.48 -3.12
CA GLY A 166 -16.82 10.32 -2.23
C GLY A 166 -18.16 9.58 -2.28
N THR A 167 -19.12 10.08 -3.05
CA THR A 167 -20.48 9.56 -3.19
C THR A 167 -20.39 8.20 -3.83
N ILE A 168 -21.19 7.27 -3.35
CA ILE A 168 -21.21 5.90 -3.84
C ILE A 168 -22.14 5.84 -5.05
N ALA A 169 -21.58 5.53 -6.22
CA ALA A 169 -22.35 5.03 -7.36
C ALA A 169 -22.40 3.51 -7.29
N PHE A 170 -23.61 2.96 -7.44
CA PHE A 170 -23.83 1.52 -7.46
C PHE A 170 -23.42 0.97 -8.83
N ASP A 171 -22.45 0.06 -8.86
CA ASP A 171 -22.23 -0.73 -10.06
C ASP A 171 -23.39 -1.74 -10.22
N PHE A 172 -24.38 -1.39 -11.04
CA PHE A 172 -25.50 -2.27 -11.36
C PHE A 172 -25.11 -3.41 -12.30
N ILE A 173 -23.94 -3.35 -12.94
CA ILE A 173 -23.49 -4.39 -13.88
C ILE A 173 -23.12 -5.67 -13.12
N SER A 174 -22.52 -5.56 -11.93
CA SER A 174 -22.22 -6.73 -11.08
C SER A 174 -23.48 -7.36 -10.47
N TYR A 175 -24.52 -6.56 -10.22
CA TYR A 175 -25.78 -7.02 -9.63
C TYR A 175 -26.57 -7.95 -10.55
N GLN A 176 -26.54 -7.73 -11.88
CA GLN A 176 -27.26 -8.59 -12.82
C GLN A 176 -26.53 -9.90 -13.16
N GLN A 177 -25.25 -10.04 -12.81
CA GLN A 177 -24.42 -11.21 -13.14
C GLN A 177 -24.18 -12.19 -11.96
N ASN A 178 -25.04 -12.15 -10.93
CA ASN A 178 -25.04 -13.14 -9.85
C ASN A 178 -23.76 -13.13 -8.97
N GLN A 179 -23.05 -11.99 -8.90
CA GLN A 179 -22.01 -11.78 -7.90
C GLN A 179 -22.61 -11.01 -6.72
N SER A 180 -22.59 -11.65 -5.55
CA SER A 180 -23.12 -11.19 -4.27
C SER A 180 -22.48 -9.91 -3.71
N GLU A 181 -21.61 -9.26 -4.47
CA GLU A 181 -20.85 -8.08 -4.05
C GLU A 181 -21.24 -6.90 -4.92
N CYS A 182 -22.07 -6.04 -4.34
CA CYS A 182 -22.29 -4.70 -4.87
C CYS A 182 -20.99 -3.90 -4.72
N LEU A 183 -20.34 -3.61 -5.85
CA LEU A 183 -19.16 -2.77 -5.85
C LEU A 183 -19.61 -1.31 -5.75
N VAL A 184 -19.46 -0.80 -4.54
CA VAL A 184 -19.65 0.59 -4.20
C VAL A 184 -18.40 1.36 -4.60
N SER A 185 -18.50 2.27 -5.57
CA SER A 185 -17.36 3.07 -6.02
C SER A 185 -17.76 4.51 -6.31
N ALA A 186 -16.81 5.43 -6.18
CA ALA A 186 -17.08 6.82 -6.56
C ALA A 186 -17.37 6.92 -8.07
N PRO A 187 -18.30 7.81 -8.51
CA PRO A 187 -18.69 7.98 -9.90
C PRO A 187 -17.53 8.01 -10.91
N ALA A 188 -16.42 8.68 -10.56
CA ALA A 188 -15.24 8.74 -11.41
C ALA A 188 -14.56 7.38 -11.61
N PHE A 189 -14.42 6.58 -10.54
CA PHE A 189 -13.84 5.24 -10.62
C PHE A 189 -14.73 4.29 -11.41
N LEU A 190 -16.05 4.40 -11.25
CA LEU A 190 -17.01 3.62 -12.03
C LEU A 190 -16.91 3.98 -13.52
N ALA A 191 -16.84 5.28 -13.85
CA ALA A 191 -16.68 5.74 -15.24
C ALA A 191 -15.37 5.23 -15.87
N VAL A 192 -14.27 5.16 -15.11
CA VAL A 192 -13.00 4.60 -15.59
C VAL A 192 -13.11 3.09 -15.84
N ARG A 193 -13.62 2.32 -14.86
CA ARG A 193 -13.76 0.85 -14.96
C ARG A 193 -14.70 0.44 -16.07
N SER A 194 -15.77 1.20 -16.30
CA SER A 194 -16.76 0.93 -17.35
C SER A 194 -16.40 1.54 -18.71
N ASN A 195 -15.22 2.16 -18.85
CA ASN A 195 -14.76 2.82 -20.06
C ASN A 195 -15.71 3.90 -20.62
N LYS A 196 -16.09 4.86 -19.78
CA LYS A 196 -17.10 5.91 -20.06
C LYS A 196 -16.47 7.30 -20.05
N GLN A 197 -15.63 7.58 -21.04
CA GLN A 197 -14.79 8.78 -21.09
C GLN A 197 -15.58 10.10 -21.07
N ASN A 198 -16.71 10.17 -21.78
CA ASN A 198 -17.52 11.38 -21.86
C ASN A 198 -18.11 11.76 -20.49
N VAL A 199 -18.56 10.76 -19.74
CA VAL A 199 -19.10 10.95 -18.40
C VAL A 199 -17.99 11.28 -17.41
N LEU A 200 -16.83 10.63 -17.53
CA LEU A 200 -15.65 10.96 -16.74
C LEU A 200 -15.24 12.44 -16.90
N ALA A 201 -15.25 12.95 -18.13
CA ALA A 201 -14.90 14.34 -18.41
C ALA A 201 -15.81 15.34 -17.67
N GLU A 202 -17.13 15.12 -17.68
CA GLU A 202 -18.08 15.99 -16.97
C GLU A 202 -17.94 15.92 -15.44
N ILE A 203 -17.67 14.72 -14.89
CA ILE A 203 -17.40 14.57 -13.45
C ILE A 203 -16.16 15.38 -13.05
N LEU A 204 -15.05 15.26 -13.78
CA LEU A 204 -13.80 15.95 -13.44
C LEU A 204 -13.87 17.47 -13.63
N LYS A 205 -14.62 17.91 -14.64
CA LYS A 205 -14.91 19.34 -14.87
C LYS A 205 -15.66 19.96 -13.68
N ALA A 206 -16.60 19.22 -13.10
CA ALA A 206 -17.39 19.67 -11.97
C ALA A 206 -16.61 19.68 -10.64
N THR A 207 -15.83 18.63 -10.35
CA THR A 207 -15.10 18.52 -9.09
C THR A 207 -13.85 19.40 -9.04
N LYS A 208 -13.35 19.86 -10.21
CA LYS A 208 -12.08 20.61 -10.34
C LYS A 208 -10.89 19.90 -9.70
N ASN A 209 -11.02 18.59 -9.50
CA ASN A 209 -10.04 17.77 -8.81
C ASN A 209 -9.78 16.51 -9.65
N PRO A 210 -8.82 16.57 -10.59
CA PRO A 210 -8.39 15.39 -11.35
C PRO A 210 -7.68 14.36 -10.46
N ASN A 211 -7.29 14.78 -9.25
CA ASN A 211 -6.57 14.03 -8.26
C ASN A 211 -7.46 13.71 -7.06
N ALA A 212 -8.61 13.07 -7.31
CA ALA A 212 -9.36 12.37 -6.27
C ALA A 212 -8.45 11.27 -5.68
N ARG A 213 -7.53 11.68 -4.80
CA ARG A 213 -6.59 10.90 -3.99
C ARG A 213 -7.30 10.08 -2.92
N MET A 214 -8.58 9.79 -3.12
CA MET A 214 -9.21 8.77 -2.32
C MET A 214 -8.64 7.45 -2.79
N MET A 215 -7.61 6.99 -2.08
CA MET A 215 -7.41 5.57 -1.93
C MET A 215 -8.77 5.04 -1.47
N SER A 216 -9.47 4.30 -2.33
CA SER A 216 -10.31 3.26 -1.76
C SER A 216 -9.36 2.41 -0.91
N GLU A 217 -9.83 1.91 0.23
CA GLU A 217 -9.00 1.22 1.22
C GLU A 217 -8.10 0.12 0.60
N ASN A 218 -8.36 -0.31 -0.65
CA ASN A 218 -7.58 -1.30 -1.39
C ASN A 218 -7.25 -1.01 -2.89
N SER A 219 -7.51 0.16 -3.51
CA SER A 219 -7.51 0.24 -5.01
C SER A 219 -6.83 1.43 -5.73
N GLY A 220 -5.79 2.05 -5.19
CA GLY A 220 -4.95 2.99 -5.96
C GLY A 220 -5.63 4.30 -6.40
N THR A 221 -4.90 5.14 -7.14
CA THR A 221 -5.41 6.42 -7.69
C THR A 221 -6.24 6.21 -8.96
N LEU A 222 -7.00 7.21 -9.39
CA LEU A 222 -7.81 7.14 -10.62
C LEU A 222 -6.96 6.81 -11.86
N LEU A 223 -5.71 7.30 -11.92
CA LEU A 223 -4.72 6.98 -12.96
C LEU A 223 -4.20 5.54 -12.86
N MET A 224 -4.00 5.03 -11.64
CA MET A 224 -3.61 3.62 -11.44
C MET A 224 -4.74 2.69 -11.90
N VAL A 225 -5.99 2.98 -11.53
CA VAL A 225 -7.15 2.20 -11.95
C VAL A 225 -7.37 2.27 -13.46
N SER A 226 -7.15 3.42 -14.10
CA SER A 226 -7.28 3.52 -15.56
C SER A 226 -6.23 2.68 -16.30
N ALA A 227 -5.00 2.63 -15.78
CA ALA A 227 -3.92 1.80 -16.30
C ALA A 227 -4.17 0.30 -16.06
N GLU A 228 -4.59 -0.08 -14.85
CA GLU A 228 -4.91 -1.47 -14.49
C GLU A 228 -6.07 -2.04 -15.31
N CYS A 229 -7.10 -1.23 -15.58
CA CYS A 229 -8.23 -1.64 -16.41
C CYS A 229 -7.94 -1.61 -17.92
N GLY A 230 -6.73 -1.21 -18.34
CA GLY A 230 -6.38 -1.09 -19.76
C GLY A 230 -7.16 0.01 -20.50
N ASN A 231 -7.70 0.99 -19.78
CA ASN A 231 -8.45 2.09 -20.36
C ASN A 231 -7.51 3.18 -20.87
N GLU A 232 -7.02 3.00 -22.10
CA GLU A 232 -6.03 3.89 -22.72
C GLU A 232 -6.55 5.32 -22.90
N GLU A 233 -7.82 5.49 -23.26
CA GLU A 233 -8.43 6.80 -23.47
C GLU A 233 -8.57 7.59 -22.16
N ALA A 234 -9.06 6.95 -21.09
CA ALA A 234 -9.10 7.58 -19.77
C ALA A 234 -7.69 7.87 -19.25
N THR A 235 -6.73 6.96 -19.47
CA THR A 235 -5.33 7.18 -19.05
C THR A 235 -4.71 8.38 -19.76
N LYS A 236 -4.88 8.50 -21.08
CA LYS A 236 -4.43 9.65 -21.87
C LYS A 236 -5.09 10.95 -21.42
N TYR A 237 -6.40 10.90 -21.14
CA TYR A 237 -7.16 12.05 -20.66
C TYR A 237 -6.71 12.50 -19.25
N LEU A 238 -6.49 11.57 -18.32
CA LEU A 238 -6.00 11.87 -16.98
C LEU A 238 -4.58 12.44 -16.99
N LEU A 239 -3.71 11.95 -17.88
CA LEU A 239 -2.36 12.49 -18.08
C LEU A 239 -2.35 13.89 -18.70
N SER A 240 -3.37 14.27 -19.48
CA SER A 240 -3.44 15.59 -20.12
C SER A 240 -3.97 16.69 -19.19
N ILE A 241 -4.71 16.32 -18.14
CA ILE A 241 -5.27 17.24 -17.15
C ILE A 241 -4.40 17.39 -15.89
N GLU A 242 -3.43 16.50 -15.66
CA GLU A 242 -2.47 16.66 -14.58
C GLU A 242 -1.42 17.72 -14.95
N PRO A 243 -1.17 18.75 -14.10
CA PRO A 243 0.05 19.52 -14.22
C PRO A 243 1.20 18.57 -13.88
N ILE A 244 1.97 18.22 -14.92
CA ILE A 244 3.16 17.37 -14.86
C ILE A 244 4.06 17.78 -13.69
N ARG A 245 3.88 17.13 -12.54
CA ARG A 245 4.92 16.84 -11.58
C ARG A 245 5.05 15.33 -11.54
N ILE A 246 5.73 14.82 -12.56
CA ILE A 246 6.25 13.46 -12.57
C ILE A 246 7.07 13.29 -11.28
N ALA A 247 6.48 12.64 -10.28
CA ALA A 247 7.27 11.89 -9.32
C ALA A 247 7.83 10.70 -10.12
N ALA A 248 8.97 10.93 -10.76
CA ALA A 248 9.83 9.90 -11.30
C ALA A 248 10.32 9.07 -10.13
N THR A 249 9.51 8.12 -9.65
CA THR A 249 9.97 7.08 -8.74
C THR A 249 9.08 5.85 -8.95
N LYS A 250 9.64 4.88 -9.70
CA LYS A 250 9.14 3.52 -9.96
C LYS A 250 8.09 3.33 -11.06
N MET A 251 8.44 3.59 -12.33
CA MET A 251 7.93 2.79 -13.46
C MET A 251 9.00 2.68 -14.56
N THR A 252 10.13 2.05 -14.24
CA THR A 252 11.14 1.67 -15.24
C THR A 252 11.70 0.27 -15.01
N THR A 253 10.85 -0.68 -14.59
CA THR A 253 11.27 -2.09 -14.46
C THR A 253 10.21 -3.10 -14.90
N VAL A 254 9.39 -2.77 -15.89
CA VAL A 254 8.70 -3.79 -16.68
C VAL A 254 8.68 -3.26 -18.10
N LEU A 255 9.68 -3.68 -18.88
CA LEU A 255 9.85 -3.65 -20.34
C LEU A 255 11.35 -3.60 -20.62
N LYS A 256 12.02 -4.72 -20.34
CA LYS A 256 13.15 -5.23 -21.10
C LYS A 256 12.91 -6.71 -21.31
#